data_AF-A0A434SW08-F1
#
_entry.id   AF-A0A434SW08-F1
#
_cell.length_a   1.000
_cell.length_b   1.000
_cell.length_c   1.000
_cell.angle_alpha   90.00
_cell.angle_beta   90.00
_cell.angle_gamma   90.00
#
_symmetry.space_group_name_H-M   'P 1'
#
loop_
_entity.id
_entity.type
_entity.pdbx_description
1 polymer ?
#
loop_
_entity_poly.entity_id
_entity_poly.type
_entity_poly.pdbx_seq_one_letter_code
_entity_poly.pdbx_strand_id
1 'polypeptide(L)'
;MFPTADQIALAIVMACRPHREDPFAVCAGELGVRARHLAMEALIIAFPDARRVGLGKCLAYGTPRSAQGQVIGAKKSKWWSDDHVDEVVGAIVAEQYGEQAQ
;
A
#
# COMPACT_ATOMS: atom_id res chain seq x y z
N MET A 1 -7.67 7.35 -11.64
CA MET A 1 -6.80 8.44 -11.13
C MET A 1 -5.56 7.83 -10.46
N PHE A 2 -4.42 8.55 -10.38
CA PHE A 2 -3.25 8.10 -9.61
C PHE A 2 -3.28 8.74 -8.20
N PRO A 3 -2.95 8.02 -7.11
CA PRO A 3 -3.00 8.57 -5.75
C PRO A 3 -2.05 9.74 -5.54
N THR A 4 -2.42 10.65 -4.62
CA THR A 4 -1.55 11.74 -4.17
C THR A 4 -0.41 11.22 -3.28
N ALA A 5 0.59 12.06 -3.02
CA ALA A 5 1.68 11.71 -2.10
C ALA A 5 1.16 11.42 -0.68
N ASP A 6 0.18 12.19 -0.20
CA ASP A 6 -0.41 12.02 1.12
C ASP A 6 -1.18 10.70 1.22
N GLN A 7 -1.95 10.33 0.19
CA GLN A 7 -2.64 9.04 0.13
C GLN A 7 -1.67 7.85 0.11
N ILE A 8 -0.53 7.99 -0.57
CA ILE A 8 0.53 6.97 -0.57
C ILE A 8 1.16 6.88 0.83
N ALA A 9 1.46 8.02 1.47
CA ALA A 9 2.02 8.07 2.80
C ALA A 9 1.06 7.46 3.84
N LEU A 10 -0.23 7.80 3.77
CA LEU A 10 -1.28 7.22 4.59
C LEU A 10 -1.35 5.71 4.41
N ALA A 11 -1.33 5.22 3.17
CA ALA A 11 -1.34 3.79 2.89
C ALA A 11 -0.16 3.05 3.55
N ILE A 12 1.05 3.62 3.46
CA ILE A 12 2.26 3.06 4.07
C ILE A 12 2.12 3.04 5.60
N VAL A 13 1.74 4.17 6.21
CA VAL A 13 1.61 4.30 7.66
C VAL A 13 0.58 3.33 8.22
N MET A 14 -0.59 3.23 7.58
CA MET A 14 -1.66 2.32 7.99
C MET A 14 -1.21 0.86 7.86
N ALA A 15 -0.60 0.50 6.73
CA ALA A 15 -0.13 -0.87 6.48
C ALA A 15 0.97 -1.35 7.44
N CYS A 16 1.73 -0.43 8.05
CA CYS A 16 2.77 -0.76 9.02
C CYS A 16 2.24 -1.16 10.40
N ARG A 17 1.04 -0.69 10.77
CA ARG A 17 0.47 -0.86 12.12
C ARG A 17 0.33 -2.33 12.54
N PRO A 18 -0.23 -3.25 11.72
CA PRO A 18 -0.49 -4.62 12.16
C PRO A 18 0.78 -5.41 12.49
N HIS A 19 1.90 -5.04 11.87
CA HIS A 19 3.19 -5.73 12.04
C HIS A 19 4.22 -4.92 12.84
N ARG A 20 3.86 -3.73 13.31
CA ARG A 20 4.75 -2.79 14.01
C ARG A 20 6.03 -2.49 13.21
N GLU A 21 5.87 -2.35 11.89
CA GLU A 21 6.96 -2.01 10.98
C GLU A 21 7.18 -0.48 10.95
N ASP A 22 8.38 -0.05 10.57
CA ASP A 22 8.70 1.36 10.39
C ASP A 22 8.28 1.83 8.98
N PRO A 23 7.43 2.87 8.84
CA PRO A 23 7.12 3.46 7.54
C PRO A 23 8.36 3.89 6.75
N PHE A 24 9.42 4.35 7.42
CA PHE A 24 10.66 4.74 6.73
C PHE A 24 11.38 3.54 6.11
N ALA A 25 11.26 2.34 6.70
CA ALA A 25 11.82 1.12 6.12
C ALA A 25 11.12 0.75 4.78
N VAL A 26 9.81 1.02 4.65
CA VAL A 26 9.11 0.87 3.37
C VAL A 26 9.72 1.82 2.34
N CYS A 27 9.82 3.12 2.69
CA CYS A 27 10.34 4.18 1.82
C CYS A 27 11.81 3.97 1.43
N ALA A 28 12.63 3.42 2.34
CA ALA A 28 14.03 3.10 2.11
C ALA A 28 14.23 1.86 1.23
N GLY A 29 13.15 1.13 0.91
CA GLY A 29 13.24 -0.08 0.09
C GLY A 29 13.80 -1.29 0.85
N GLU A 30 13.68 -1.31 2.19
CA GLU A 30 14.18 -2.43 2.99
C GLU A 30 13.48 -3.75 2.62
N LEU A 31 14.23 -4.83 2.61
CA LEU A 31 13.72 -6.15 2.25
C LEU A 31 12.88 -6.73 3.39
N GLY A 32 11.88 -7.55 3.03
CA GLY A 32 11.07 -8.28 4.02
C GLY A 32 9.97 -7.49 4.71
N VAL A 33 9.83 -6.19 4.40
CA VAL A 33 8.76 -5.34 4.96
C VAL A 33 7.40 -5.74 4.38
N ARG A 34 6.52 -6.27 5.22
CA ARG A 34 5.20 -6.82 4.85
C ARG A 34 4.23 -5.72 4.45
N ALA A 35 4.27 -4.60 5.17
CA ALA A 35 3.44 -3.42 4.97
C ALA A 35 3.49 -2.92 3.53
N ARG A 36 4.63 -3.08 2.84
CA ARG A 36 4.77 -2.73 1.42
C ARG A 36 3.73 -3.44 0.55
N HIS A 37 3.49 -4.73 0.80
CA HIS A 37 2.55 -5.52 0.01
C HIS A 37 1.10 -5.20 0.35
N LEU A 38 0.81 -4.95 1.63
CA LEU A 38 -0.52 -4.53 2.08
C LEU A 38 -0.88 -3.15 1.48
N ALA A 39 0.03 -2.18 1.55
CA ALA A 39 -0.14 -0.86 0.95
C ALA A 39 -0.31 -0.94 -0.58
N MET A 40 0.45 -1.80 -1.26
CA MET A 40 0.31 -2.01 -2.71
C MET A 40 -1.08 -2.53 -3.09
N GLU A 41 -1.57 -3.56 -2.39
CA GLU A 41 -2.90 -4.12 -2.66
C GLU A 41 -4.00 -3.09 -2.37
N ALA A 42 -3.91 -2.38 -1.24
CA ALA A 42 -4.88 -1.35 -0.87
C ALA A 42 -4.92 -0.21 -1.90
N LEU A 43 -3.76 0.26 -2.38
CA LEU A 43 -3.70 1.29 -3.42
C LEU A 43 -4.23 0.80 -4.78
N ILE A 44 -4.06 -0.48 -5.12
CA ILE A 44 -4.68 -1.06 -6.33
C ILE A 44 -6.21 -1.07 -6.20
N ILE A 45 -6.74 -1.40 -5.04
CA ILE A 45 -8.18 -1.44 -4.77
C ILE A 45 -8.77 -0.02 -4.80
N ALA A 46 -8.16 0.91 -4.07
CA ALA A 46 -8.64 2.29 -3.97
C ALA A 46 -8.45 3.09 -5.28
N PHE A 47 -7.44 2.75 -6.09
CA PHE A 47 -7.13 3.43 -7.35
C PHE A 47 -6.96 2.42 -8.49
N PRO A 48 -8.06 1.81 -8.99
CA PRO A 48 -8.01 0.71 -9.95
C PRO A 48 -7.34 1.08 -11.29
N ASP A 49 -7.40 2.36 -11.68
CA ASP A 49 -6.77 2.86 -12.92
C ASP A 49 -5.29 3.23 -12.74
N ALA A 50 -4.77 3.23 -11.50
CA ALA A 50 -3.39 3.62 -11.24
C ALA A 50 -2.44 2.60 -11.89
N ARG A 51 -1.46 3.10 -12.65
CA ARG A 51 -0.45 2.24 -13.26
C ARG A 51 0.34 1.52 -12.16
N ARG A 52 0.21 0.20 -12.10
CA ARG A 52 0.89 -0.67 -11.11
C ARG A 52 2.40 -0.44 -11.02
N VAL A 53 3.05 -0.20 -12.15
CA VAL A 53 4.50 0.12 -12.19
C VAL A 53 4.80 1.44 -11.46
N GLY A 54 3.91 2.43 -11.54
CA GLY A 54 4.02 3.69 -10.82
C GLY A 54 3.89 3.47 -9.32
N LEU A 55 2.85 2.75 -8.87
CA LEU A 55 2.67 2.38 -7.46
C LEU A 55 3.88 1.61 -6.92
N GLY A 56 4.41 0.67 -7.71
CA GLY A 56 5.62 -0.08 -7.34
C GLY A 56 6.85 0.80 -7.12
N LYS A 57 6.98 1.93 -7.85
CA LYS A 57 8.04 2.92 -7.60
C LYS A 57 7.79 3.69 -6.30
N CYS A 58 6.56 4.14 -6.07
CA CYS A 58 6.16 4.87 -4.87
C CYS A 58 6.36 4.06 -3.59
N LEU A 59 6.23 2.73 -3.66
CA LEU A 59 6.42 1.81 -2.54
C LEU A 59 7.82 1.17 -2.49
N ALA A 60 8.78 1.74 -3.23
CA ALA A 60 10.18 1.33 -3.27
C ALA A 60 10.40 -0.18 -3.53
N TYR A 61 9.61 -0.80 -4.41
CA TYR A 61 9.92 -2.14 -4.90
C TYR A 61 11.20 -2.11 -5.73
N GLY A 62 12.17 -2.99 -5.42
CA GLY A 62 13.42 -3.09 -6.18
C GLY A 62 13.21 -3.32 -7.69
N THR A 63 12.15 -4.05 -8.05
CA THR A 63 11.70 -4.20 -9.44
C THR A 63 10.21 -3.84 -9.55
N PRO A 64 9.85 -2.57 -9.80
CA PRO A 64 8.46 -2.09 -9.77
C PRO A 64 7.50 -2.84 -10.71
N ARG A 65 8.00 -3.31 -11.86
CA ARG A 65 7.23 -4.13 -12.81
C ARG A 65 6.78 -5.47 -12.23
N SER A 66 7.49 -5.98 -11.23
CA SER A 66 7.17 -7.23 -10.56
C SER A 66 6.31 -7.07 -9.30
N ALA A 67 6.02 -5.82 -8.87
CA ALA A 67 5.36 -5.54 -7.59
C ALA A 67 4.05 -6.33 -7.42
N GLN A 68 3.21 -6.36 -8.45
CA GLN A 68 1.97 -7.13 -8.42
C GLN A 68 2.21 -8.65 -8.27
N GLY A 69 3.19 -9.21 -8.97
CA GLY A 69 3.56 -10.62 -8.82
C GLY A 69 4.03 -10.94 -7.40
N GLN A 70 4.77 -10.02 -6.77
CA GLN A 70 5.18 -10.16 -5.38
C GLN A 70 4.00 -10.07 -4.40
N VAL A 71 3.02 -9.21 -4.64
CA VAL A 71 1.77 -9.19 -3.86
C VAL A 71 1.02 -10.51 -3.98
N ILE A 72 0.85 -11.04 -5.19
CA ILE A 72 0.21 -12.35 -5.42
C ILE A 72 0.94 -13.48 -4.65
N GLY A 73 2.26 -13.40 -4.56
CA GLY A 73 3.06 -14.29 -3.71
C GLY A 73 2.78 -14.09 -2.21
N ALA A 74 2.78 -12.84 -1.76
CA ALA A 74 2.53 -12.47 -0.36
C ALA A 74 1.15 -12.93 0.14
N LYS A 75 0.10 -12.85 -0.69
CA LYS A 75 -1.27 -13.33 -0.38
C LYS A 75 -1.35 -14.80 0.03
N LYS A 76 -0.32 -15.61 -0.28
CA LYS A 76 -0.23 -17.03 0.11
C LYS A 76 0.42 -17.25 1.48
N SER A 77 0.90 -16.19 2.11
CA SER A 77 1.67 -16.29 3.37
C SER A 77 0.73 -16.29 4.57
N LYS A 78 1.12 -17.00 5.65
CA LYS A 78 0.35 -17.07 6.91
C LYS A 78 0.12 -15.73 7.61
N TRP A 79 0.97 -14.73 7.34
CA TRP A 79 0.86 -13.40 7.94
C TRP A 79 -0.12 -12.49 7.20
N TRP A 80 -0.51 -12.86 5.97
CA TRP A 80 -1.42 -12.08 5.16
C TRP A 80 -2.81 -12.07 5.80
N SER A 81 -3.44 -10.90 5.82
CA SER A 81 -4.83 -10.74 6.23
C SER A 81 -5.47 -9.71 5.31
N ASP A 82 -6.57 -10.09 4.66
CA ASP A 82 -7.36 -9.16 3.85
C ASP A 82 -8.00 -8.07 4.73
N ASP A 83 -8.30 -8.36 6.00
CA ASP A 83 -8.82 -7.34 6.95
C ASP A 83 -7.84 -6.17 7.12
N HIS A 84 -6.53 -6.42 7.10
CA HIS A 84 -5.53 -5.35 7.17
C HIS A 84 -5.49 -4.52 5.88
N VAL A 85 -5.78 -5.14 4.74
CA VAL A 85 -5.90 -4.42 3.46
C VAL A 85 -7.13 -3.54 3.49
N ASP A 86 -8.27 -4.07 3.94
CA ASP A 86 -9.53 -3.34 4.04
C ASP A 86 -9.44 -2.14 4.98
N GLU A 87 -8.71 -2.25 6.10
CA GLU A 87 -8.45 -1.12 7.00
C GLU A 87 -7.69 0.01 6.29
N VAL A 88 -6.67 -0.34 5.49
CA VAL A 88 -5.89 0.65 4.72
C VAL A 88 -6.76 1.30 3.63
N VAL A 89 -7.56 0.51 2.91
CA VAL A 89 -8.51 1.01 1.91
C VAL A 89 -9.51 1.98 2.55
N GLY A 90 -10.07 1.60 3.70
CA GLY A 90 -11.01 2.42 4.46
C GLY A 90 -10.41 3.76 4.86
N ALA A 91 -9.15 3.78 5.33
CA ALA A 91 -8.46 5.02 5.68
C ALA A 91 -8.25 5.95 4.47
N ILE A 92 -7.80 5.42 3.32
CA ILE A 92 -7.60 6.18 2.09
C ILE A 92 -8.92 6.78 1.60
N VAL A 93 -10.00 5.99 1.60
CA VAL A 93 -11.32 6.43 1.13
C VAL A 93 -11.94 7.45 2.09
N ALA A 94 -11.77 7.29 3.41
CA ALA A 94 -12.23 8.27 4.39
C ALA A 94 -11.57 9.64 4.20
N GLU A 95 -10.28 9.68 3.89
CA GLU A 95 -9.56 10.91 3.57
C GLU A 95 -10.14 11.60 2.33
N GLN A 96 -10.47 10.84 1.27
CA GLN A 96 -11.08 11.37 0.05
C GLN A 96 -12.44 12.06 0.30
N TYR A 97 -13.24 11.52 1.21
CA TYR A 97 -14.54 12.10 1.55
C TYR A 97 -14.43 13.29 2.52
N GLY A 98 -13.39 13.33 3.37
CA GLY A 98 -13.12 14.46 4.26
C GLY A 98 -12.84 15.76 3.50
N GLU A 99 -12.16 15.68 2.35
CA GLU A 99 -11.88 16.83 1.48
C GLU A 99 -13.11 17.31 0.69
N GLN A 100 -14.09 16.44 0.43
CA GLN A 100 -15.30 16.81 -0.33
C GLN A 100 -16.37 17.52 0.53
N ALA A 101 -16.22 17.52 1.86
CA ALA A 101 -17.16 18.11 2.80
C ALA A 101 -16.78 19.55 3.24
N GLN A 102 -15.70 20.13 2.70
CA GLN A 102 -15.25 21.51 2.91
C GLN A 102 -15.46 22.36 1.65
#